data_AF-A0A2I0JUU6-F1
#
_entry.id   AF-A0A2I0JUU6-F1
#
_cell.length_a   1.000
_cell.length_b   1.000
_cell.length_c   1.000
_cell.angle_alpha   90.00
_cell.angle_beta   90.00
_cell.angle_gamma   90.00
#
_symmetry.space_group_name_H-M   'P 1'
#
loop_
_entity.id
_entity.type
_entity.pdbx_description
1 polymer ?
#
loop_
_entity_poly.entity_id
_entity_poly.type
_entity_poly.pdbx_seq_one_letter_code
_entity_poly.pdbx_strand_id
1 'polypeptide(L)'
;MPGNKYNTNSAHIPTRVGRLLRERELRKSSKASQSNEAGDGNKGPELFEHEFQLREGERAGASYEEQFSGAAIAARALIEGSERQDGRPFRQRLLVVANRLPVSAVRRGEDSWSLEMSAGGLVTALLGVKEFEARWIGWAGVNVPDEIGQRALTKALAEKRCIPVFLDEDIVHQYYNGYCNNILWPLFHYLGLPQEDRLATTRSFQSQFAAYKKANQMFADVVNKHYEEDDVVWCHDYHLMFLPKCLKEYNRNMKVGWFLHTPFPSSEIHRTLPSRSELLRSVLAADLVGFHTYDYARHFVSACTRILGLEGTPEGVEDQGRLTRVAATSS
;
A
#
# COMPACT_ATOMS: atom_id res chain seq x y z
N MET A 1 48.33 -66.75 6.34
CA MET A 1 49.11 -65.88 7.26
C MET A 1 50.35 -65.38 6.53
N PRO A 2 50.82 -64.14 6.74
CA PRO A 2 50.13 -62.85 6.92
C PRO A 2 50.32 -61.96 5.65
N GLY A 3 49.58 -60.92 5.32
CA GLY A 3 48.88 -59.91 6.13
C GLY A 3 49.65 -58.59 6.03
N ASN A 4 49.35 -57.74 5.04
CA ASN A 4 49.86 -56.36 5.03
C ASN A 4 48.75 -55.36 4.70
N LYS A 5 48.54 -54.44 5.66
CA LYS A 5 47.51 -53.39 5.68
C LYS A 5 48.04 -52.19 4.92
N TYR A 6 47.29 -51.69 3.93
CA TYR A 6 47.42 -50.30 3.49
C TYR A 6 46.11 -49.56 3.72
N ASN A 7 46.26 -48.55 4.57
CA ASN A 7 45.28 -47.65 5.13
C ASN A 7 44.89 -46.60 4.08
N THR A 8 43.66 -46.62 3.57
CA THR A 8 43.12 -45.52 2.76
C THR A 8 42.25 -44.63 3.66
N ASN A 9 42.88 -43.58 4.19
CA ASN A 9 42.17 -42.44 4.78
C ASN A 9 41.42 -41.70 3.67
N SER A 10 40.15 -42.04 3.45
CA SER A 10 39.25 -41.17 2.69
C SER A 10 38.79 -40.03 3.61
N ALA A 11 39.32 -38.83 3.38
CA ALA A 11 38.81 -37.62 4.00
C ALA A 11 37.41 -37.34 3.44
N HIS A 12 36.37 -37.72 4.18
CA HIS A 12 34.97 -37.47 3.81
C HIS A 12 34.71 -35.96 3.88
N ILE A 13 34.65 -35.27 2.74
CA ILE A 13 34.19 -33.89 2.65
C ILE A 13 32.67 -33.90 2.92
N PRO A 14 32.18 -33.26 4.00
CA PRO A 14 30.76 -33.34 4.33
C PRO A 14 29.94 -32.41 3.43
N THR A 15 28.87 -32.95 2.86
CA THR A 15 27.89 -32.17 2.08
C THR A 15 27.21 -31.10 2.94
N ARG A 16 26.79 -29.99 2.32
CA ARG A 16 26.14 -28.84 2.99
C ARG A 16 24.97 -29.26 3.89
N VAL A 17 24.21 -30.28 3.48
CA VAL A 17 23.10 -30.85 4.25
C VAL A 17 23.59 -31.58 5.51
N GLY A 18 24.69 -32.34 5.41
CA GLY A 18 25.30 -33.02 6.56
C GLY A 18 25.88 -32.07 7.61
N ARG A 19 26.30 -30.86 7.21
CA ARG A 19 26.73 -29.80 8.14
C ARG A 19 25.54 -29.21 8.92
N LEU A 20 24.44 -28.92 8.23
CA LEU A 20 23.24 -28.35 8.83
C LEU A 20 22.55 -29.31 9.81
N LEU A 21 22.55 -30.61 9.54
CA LEU A 21 21.98 -31.61 10.44
C LEU A 21 22.78 -31.73 11.75
N ARG A 22 24.12 -31.71 11.68
CA ARG A 22 24.97 -31.71 12.87
C ARG A 22 24.84 -30.44 13.70
N GLU A 23 24.73 -29.27 13.07
CA GLU A 23 24.47 -28.00 13.79
C GLU A 23 23.11 -28.02 14.49
N ARG A 24 22.11 -28.69 13.92
CA ARG A 24 20.78 -28.86 14.53
C ARG A 24 20.79 -29.82 15.72
N GLU A 25 21.59 -30.88 15.66
CA GLU A 25 21.79 -31.81 16.78
C GLU A 25 22.56 -31.16 17.93
N LEU A 26 23.63 -30.41 17.62
CA LEU A 26 24.41 -29.66 18.62
C LEU A 26 23.56 -28.60 19.34
N ARG A 27 22.65 -27.93 18.62
CA ARG A 27 21.68 -27.00 19.25
C ARG A 27 20.63 -27.70 20.10
N LYS A 28 20.24 -28.93 19.78
CA LYS A 28 19.33 -29.73 20.61
C LYS A 28 20.03 -30.23 21.88
N SER A 29 21.29 -30.67 21.79
CA SER A 29 22.06 -31.11 22.96
C SER A 29 22.35 -29.96 23.91
N SER A 30 22.75 -28.78 23.42
CA SER A 30 23.00 -27.61 24.28
C SER A 30 21.73 -27.10 24.99
N LYS A 31 20.55 -27.31 24.40
CA LYS A 31 19.27 -26.92 25.01
C LYS A 31 18.80 -27.92 26.08
N ALA A 32 19.22 -29.18 25.99
CA ALA A 32 18.96 -30.21 27.01
C ALA A 32 19.91 -30.11 28.22
N SER A 33 21.05 -29.43 28.08
CA SER A 33 22.04 -29.27 29.15
C SER A 33 21.83 -28.03 30.03
N GLN A 34 20.87 -27.15 29.72
CA GLN A 34 20.62 -25.91 30.48
C GLN A 34 19.40 -25.95 31.40
N SER A 35 18.75 -27.10 31.58
CA SER A 35 17.67 -27.27 32.55
C SER A 35 18.06 -28.28 33.62
N ASN A 36 18.84 -27.83 34.62
CA ASN A 36 18.92 -28.44 35.95
C ASN A 36 19.77 -27.55 36.87
N GLU A 37 19.13 -26.73 37.71
CA GLU A 37 19.53 -26.50 39.10
C GLU A 37 18.43 -25.74 39.88
N ALA A 38 17.95 -26.40 40.96
CA ALA A 38 17.27 -25.96 42.20
C ALA A 38 16.06 -25.00 42.14
N GLY A 39 14.95 -25.16 42.87
CA GLY A 39 14.52 -26.00 44.00
C GLY A 39 13.39 -25.21 44.70
N ASP A 40 12.14 -25.66 44.63
CA ASP A 40 11.32 -26.26 45.70
C ASP A 40 10.36 -25.27 46.40
N GLY A 41 9.13 -25.71 46.64
CA GLY A 41 8.20 -25.09 47.60
C GLY A 41 6.90 -24.45 47.09
N ASN A 42 5.87 -25.30 46.95
CA ASN A 42 4.50 -25.13 47.46
C ASN A 42 3.34 -24.88 46.45
N LYS A 43 2.35 -25.78 46.54
CA LYS A 43 1.13 -25.86 45.72
C LYS A 43 0.06 -24.88 46.23
N GLY A 44 -0.52 -24.09 45.32
CA GLY A 44 -1.87 -23.54 45.47
C GLY A 44 -2.95 -24.52 45.00
N PRO A 45 -4.22 -24.09 44.99
CA PRO A 45 -5.02 -24.30 43.79
C PRO A 45 -5.82 -23.03 43.46
N GLU A 46 -5.43 -22.27 42.43
CA GLU A 46 -6.31 -21.26 41.84
C GLU A 46 -6.16 -21.18 40.31
N LEU A 47 -7.29 -21.48 39.67
CA LEU A 47 -7.96 -20.81 38.54
C LEU A 47 -7.13 -20.17 37.40
N PHE A 48 -7.50 -20.58 36.19
CA PHE A 48 -7.00 -20.14 34.89
C PHE A 48 -7.23 -18.64 34.62
N GLU A 49 -6.15 -17.91 34.39
CA GLU A 49 -6.09 -16.75 33.48
C GLU A 49 -4.76 -16.82 32.71
N HIS A 50 -4.82 -16.76 31.37
CA HIS A 50 -3.64 -16.66 30.52
C HIS A 50 -3.72 -15.35 29.74
N GLU A 51 -3.11 -14.31 30.30
CA GLU A 51 -2.70 -13.11 29.56
C GLU A 51 -1.75 -13.51 28.43
N PHE A 52 -2.01 -13.03 27.22
CA PHE A 52 -1.06 -13.02 26.11
C PHE A 52 -0.55 -11.59 25.95
N GLN A 53 0.62 -11.32 26.51
CA GLN A 53 1.37 -10.08 26.24
C GLN A 53 1.94 -10.16 24.81
N LEU A 54 1.35 -9.38 23.91
CA LEU A 54 1.91 -9.08 22.60
C LEU A 54 3.06 -8.09 22.78
N ARG A 55 4.28 -8.58 22.53
CA ARG A 55 5.51 -7.79 22.55
C ARG A 55 5.53 -6.85 21.33
N GLU A 56 5.81 -5.58 21.62
CA GLU A 56 5.74 -4.43 20.73
C GLU A 56 6.43 -4.61 19.37
N GLY A 57 5.76 -4.10 18.34
CA GLY A 57 6.28 -4.00 16.98
C GLY A 57 7.26 -2.84 16.86
N GLU A 58 8.47 -3.18 16.42
CA GLU A 58 9.43 -2.23 15.88
C GLU A 58 9.81 -2.60 14.45
N ARG A 59 9.84 -1.57 13.59
CA ARG A 59 10.40 -1.49 12.23
C ARG A 59 9.58 -2.06 11.06
N ALA A 60 8.48 -1.37 10.75
CA ALA A 60 8.02 -1.21 9.36
C ALA A 60 7.70 0.26 8.99
N GLY A 61 7.97 1.22 9.91
CA GLY A 61 7.56 2.63 9.76
C GLY A 61 8.63 3.61 9.27
N ALA A 62 9.88 3.17 9.04
CA ALA A 62 11.01 4.09 8.85
C ALA A 62 11.55 4.23 7.42
N SER A 63 10.94 3.60 6.40
CA SER A 63 11.43 3.68 5.00
C SER A 63 10.56 4.52 4.06
N TYR A 64 9.49 5.13 4.55
CA TYR A 64 8.52 5.85 3.71
C TYR A 64 8.90 7.32 3.41
N GLU A 65 9.93 7.88 4.05
CA GLU A 65 10.15 9.34 4.02
C GLU A 65 10.92 9.85 2.78
N GLU A 66 11.72 9.01 2.11
CA GLU A 66 12.62 9.45 1.02
C GLU A 66 12.04 9.41 -0.41
N GLN A 67 10.81 8.92 -0.62
CA GLN A 67 10.39 8.47 -1.97
C GLN A 67 9.63 9.51 -2.82
N PHE A 68 9.43 10.74 -2.37
CA PHE A 68 8.33 11.55 -2.88
C PHE A 68 8.68 12.64 -3.93
N SER A 69 9.92 12.76 -4.40
CA SER A 69 10.32 13.82 -5.34
C SER A 69 9.75 13.66 -6.75
N GLY A 70 9.61 12.42 -7.25
CA GLY A 70 9.16 12.14 -8.61
C GLY A 70 7.69 12.49 -8.89
N ALA A 71 6.88 12.47 -7.84
CA ALA A 71 5.45 12.72 -7.95
C ALA A 71 5.18 14.15 -8.52
N ALA A 72 5.90 15.17 -8.06
CA ALA A 72 5.70 16.55 -8.51
C ALA A 72 5.90 16.74 -10.04
N ILE A 73 6.76 15.91 -10.65
CA ILE A 73 6.96 15.90 -12.12
C ILE A 73 5.72 15.30 -12.80
N ALA A 74 5.18 14.20 -12.29
CA ALA A 74 3.95 13.60 -12.82
C ALA A 74 2.74 14.55 -12.72
N ALA A 75 2.66 15.34 -11.65
CA ALA A 75 1.62 16.38 -11.51
C ALA A 75 1.72 17.46 -12.59
N ARG A 76 2.94 17.85 -12.99
CA ARG A 76 3.16 18.83 -14.06
C ARG A 76 2.78 18.27 -15.44
N ALA A 77 3.06 17.00 -15.69
CA ALA A 77 2.70 16.33 -16.95
C ALA A 77 1.18 16.24 -17.20
N LEU A 78 0.35 16.37 -16.16
CA LEU A 78 -1.12 16.37 -16.27
C LEU A 78 -1.71 17.69 -16.83
N ILE A 79 -0.91 18.76 -16.93
CA ILE A 79 -1.41 20.14 -17.12
C ILE A 79 -0.99 20.76 -18.46
N GLU A 80 -0.10 20.13 -19.21
CA GLU A 80 0.29 20.64 -20.53
C GLU A 80 -0.95 20.77 -21.44
N GLY A 81 -1.48 22.00 -21.59
CA GLY A 81 -2.55 22.31 -22.55
C GLY A 81 -3.70 23.25 -22.16
N SER A 82 -3.73 23.93 -21.00
CA SER A 82 -4.85 24.85 -20.68
C SER A 82 -4.43 26.30 -20.42
N GLU A 83 -4.68 27.20 -21.39
CA GLU A 83 -4.66 28.66 -21.20
C GLU A 83 -6.09 29.21 -21.21
N ARG A 84 -6.49 29.97 -20.19
CA ARG A 84 -7.69 30.83 -20.23
C ARG A 84 -7.29 32.28 -20.02
N GLN A 85 -7.93 33.17 -20.78
CA GLN A 85 -7.77 34.61 -20.74
C GLN A 85 -8.42 35.19 -19.48
N ASP A 86 -7.67 35.31 -18.39
CA ASP A 86 -7.95 36.30 -17.35
C ASP A 86 -6.70 36.44 -16.46
N GLY A 87 -6.16 37.65 -16.36
CA GLY A 87 -4.86 37.99 -15.75
C GLY A 87 -4.68 37.74 -14.25
N ARG A 88 -5.38 36.76 -13.66
CA ARG A 88 -5.06 36.20 -12.34
C ARG A 88 -4.05 35.06 -12.52
N PRO A 89 -3.05 34.89 -11.63
CA PRO A 89 -2.16 33.74 -11.71
C PRO A 89 -3.00 32.46 -11.55
N PHE A 90 -3.05 31.65 -12.61
CA PHE A 90 -3.77 30.38 -12.63
C PHE A 90 -3.18 29.46 -11.56
N ARG A 91 -4.01 29.04 -10.61
CA ARG A 91 -3.67 27.96 -9.68
C ARG A 91 -4.50 26.76 -10.04
N GLN A 92 -3.87 25.74 -10.61
CA GLN A 92 -4.55 24.48 -10.89
C GLN A 92 -4.93 23.86 -9.55
N ARG A 93 -6.23 23.59 -9.37
CA ARG A 93 -6.71 22.86 -8.22
C ARG A 93 -6.37 21.39 -8.37
N LEU A 94 -5.76 20.85 -7.32
CA LEU A 94 -5.25 19.49 -7.29
C LEU A 94 -5.82 18.76 -6.06
N LEU A 95 -6.60 17.72 -6.31
CA LEU A 95 -7.10 16.82 -5.28
C LEU A 95 -6.16 15.64 -5.16
N VAL A 96 -5.32 15.66 -4.13
CA VAL A 96 -4.36 14.58 -3.83
C VAL A 96 -5.09 13.56 -2.97
N VAL A 97 -5.27 12.35 -3.50
CA VAL A 97 -6.01 11.28 -2.83
C VAL A 97 -5.07 10.16 -2.46
N ALA A 98 -4.89 9.94 -1.16
CA ALA A 98 -4.01 8.90 -0.64
C ALA A 98 -4.69 8.19 0.54
N ASN A 99 -4.31 6.94 0.80
CA ASN A 99 -4.92 6.17 1.89
C ASN A 99 -4.81 6.89 3.24
N ARG A 100 -3.67 7.51 3.54
CA ARG A 100 -3.45 8.27 4.78
C ARG A 100 -3.34 9.76 4.49
N LEU A 101 -3.98 10.57 5.33
CA LEU A 101 -3.69 12.00 5.38
C LEU A 101 -2.29 12.24 5.95
N PRO A 102 -1.62 13.34 5.57
CA PRO A 102 -0.30 13.72 6.09
C PRO A 102 -0.40 14.36 7.49
N VAL A 103 -1.23 13.78 8.36
CA VAL A 103 -1.52 14.31 9.70
C VAL A 103 -1.63 13.18 10.71
N SER A 104 -1.10 13.42 11.90
CA SER A 104 -1.37 12.64 13.10
C SER A 104 -2.51 13.30 13.87
N ALA A 105 -3.65 12.63 13.97
CA ALA A 105 -4.81 13.10 14.69
C ALA A 105 -4.93 12.41 16.06
N VAL A 106 -5.00 13.21 17.14
CA VAL A 106 -5.20 12.71 18.50
C VAL A 106 -6.44 13.38 19.10
N ARG A 107 -7.42 12.56 19.50
CA ARG A 107 -8.64 13.07 20.16
C ARG A 107 -8.29 13.53 21.58
N ARG A 108 -8.64 14.77 21.92
CA ARG A 108 -8.38 15.38 23.24
C ARG A 108 -9.65 15.54 24.08
N GLY A 109 -10.82 15.48 23.45
CA GLY A 109 -12.13 15.55 24.10
C GLY A 109 -13.23 15.08 23.15
N GLU A 110 -14.49 15.30 23.52
CA GLU A 110 -15.63 14.89 22.69
C GLU A 110 -15.64 15.61 21.33
N ASP A 111 -15.35 16.91 21.31
CA ASP A 111 -15.35 17.78 20.14
C ASP A 111 -13.98 18.42 19.83
N SER A 112 -12.90 17.88 20.40
CA SER A 112 -11.57 18.47 20.33
C SER A 112 -10.50 17.51 19.82
N TRP A 113 -9.74 17.97 18.84
CA TRP A 113 -8.69 17.22 18.14
C TRP A 113 -7.39 18.00 18.10
N SER A 114 -6.29 17.31 18.39
CA SER A 114 -4.93 17.79 18.20
C SER A 114 -4.40 17.22 16.89
N LEU A 115 -3.94 18.09 15.98
CA LEU A 115 -3.42 17.71 14.66
C LEU A 115 -1.96 18.12 14.52
N GLU A 116 -1.12 17.18 14.13
CA GLU A 116 0.29 17.42 13.80
C GLU A 116 0.55 17.02 12.34
N MET A 117 1.16 17.90 11.55
CA MET A 117 1.48 17.60 10.15
C MET A 117 2.72 16.71 10.07
N SER A 118 2.66 15.66 9.27
CA SER A 118 3.83 14.83 8.96
C SER A 118 4.69 15.50 7.88
N ALA A 119 6.00 15.58 8.10
CA ALA A 119 6.96 16.11 7.13
C ALA A 119 7.35 15.06 6.09
N GLY A 120 6.43 14.66 5.21
CA GLY A 120 6.73 13.77 4.09
C GLY A 120 7.21 14.52 2.85
N GLY A 121 8.10 13.93 2.05
CA GLY A 121 8.62 14.59 0.84
C GLY A 121 7.53 15.05 -0.16
N LEU A 122 6.37 14.37 -0.24
CA LEU A 122 5.26 14.74 -1.13
C LEU A 122 4.54 15.97 -0.59
N VAL A 123 4.37 16.02 0.72
CA VAL A 123 3.79 17.14 1.44
C VAL A 123 4.65 18.36 1.23
N THR A 124 5.97 18.24 1.42
CA THR A 124 6.93 19.32 1.18
C THR A 124 6.94 19.77 -0.28
N ALA A 125 6.96 18.84 -1.23
CA ALA A 125 6.96 19.16 -2.65
C ALA A 125 5.69 19.93 -3.06
N LEU A 126 4.51 19.49 -2.63
CA LEU A 126 3.24 20.10 -3.02
C LEU A 126 2.94 21.41 -2.29
N LEU A 127 3.38 21.55 -1.02
CA LEU A 127 3.28 22.83 -0.31
C LEU A 127 4.23 23.89 -0.89
N GLY A 128 5.34 23.47 -1.52
CA GLY A 128 6.35 24.37 -2.09
C GLY A 128 6.01 24.93 -3.47
N VAL A 129 5.05 24.36 -4.18
CA VAL A 129 4.70 24.75 -5.57
C VAL A 129 3.51 25.72 -5.56
N LYS A 130 3.73 26.96 -6.00
CA LYS A 130 2.74 28.05 -5.92
C LYS A 130 1.65 27.99 -6.99
N GLU A 131 1.90 27.19 -8.01
CA GLU A 131 1.06 26.94 -9.19
C GLU A 131 -0.13 26.02 -8.87
N PHE A 132 -0.11 25.36 -7.71
CA PHE A 132 -1.16 24.44 -7.28
C PHE A 132 -1.90 24.93 -6.04
N GLU A 133 -3.23 24.77 -6.05
CA GLU A 133 -4.02 24.72 -4.82
C GLU A 133 -4.31 23.26 -4.49
N ALA A 134 -3.40 22.64 -3.72
CA ALA A 134 -3.52 21.25 -3.33
C ALA A 134 -4.45 21.08 -2.11
N ARG A 135 -5.37 20.12 -2.20
CA ARG A 135 -6.18 19.60 -1.08
C ARG A 135 -5.97 18.10 -0.96
N TRP A 136 -5.87 17.63 0.27
CA TRP A 136 -5.60 16.23 0.57
C TRP A 136 -6.88 15.51 0.98
N ILE A 137 -7.16 14.37 0.36
CA ILE A 137 -8.29 13.51 0.70
C ILE A 137 -7.72 12.16 1.17
N GLY A 138 -8.09 11.72 2.37
CA GLY A 138 -7.59 10.46 2.91
C GLY A 138 -8.13 10.07 4.27
N TRP A 139 -7.80 8.88 4.73
CA TRP A 139 -8.15 8.42 6.08
C TRP A 139 -7.19 9.01 7.13
N ALA A 140 -7.77 9.52 8.22
CA ALA A 140 -7.08 10.34 9.21
C ALA A 140 -6.25 9.58 10.26
N GLY A 141 -6.13 8.26 10.17
CA GLY A 141 -5.38 7.52 11.20
C GLY A 141 -6.24 6.69 12.13
N VAL A 142 -7.45 7.18 12.38
CA VAL A 142 -8.21 6.94 13.60
C VAL A 142 -9.63 6.49 13.28
N ASN A 143 -10.21 5.67 14.16
CA ASN A 143 -11.64 5.38 14.13
C ASN A 143 -12.40 6.49 14.88
N VAL A 144 -13.45 7.02 14.25
CA VAL A 144 -14.29 8.08 14.82
C VAL A 144 -15.75 7.69 14.61
N PRO A 145 -16.35 6.91 15.52
CA PRO A 145 -17.68 6.33 15.32
C PRO A 145 -18.81 7.35 15.50
N ASP A 146 -18.58 8.42 16.27
CA ASP A 146 -19.59 9.42 16.60
C ASP A 146 -19.56 10.63 15.66
N GLU A 147 -20.75 11.13 15.29
CA GLU A 147 -20.85 12.26 14.36
C GLU A 147 -20.25 13.57 14.91
N ILE A 148 -20.29 13.77 16.23
CA ILE A 148 -19.72 14.97 16.88
C ILE A 148 -18.21 14.98 16.63
N GLY A 149 -17.54 13.88 16.92
CA GLY A 149 -16.12 13.68 16.64
C GLY A 149 -15.78 13.82 15.17
N GLN A 150 -16.59 13.26 14.26
CA GLN A 150 -16.38 13.38 12.81
C GLN A 150 -16.48 14.84 12.34
N ARG A 151 -17.49 15.58 12.80
CA ARG A 151 -17.64 17.02 12.48
C ARG A 151 -16.48 17.84 13.02
N ALA A 152 -16.09 17.61 14.28
CA ALA A 152 -14.97 18.29 14.91
C ALA A 152 -13.65 18.01 14.17
N LEU A 153 -13.38 16.75 13.84
CA LEU A 153 -12.18 16.37 13.09
C LEU A 153 -12.17 16.97 11.69
N THR A 154 -13.31 16.95 10.99
CA THR A 154 -13.44 17.56 9.65
C THR A 154 -13.13 19.05 9.70
N LYS A 155 -13.62 19.77 10.70
CA LYS A 155 -13.33 21.19 10.88
C LYS A 155 -11.83 21.45 11.12
N ALA A 156 -11.21 20.68 12.03
CA ALA A 156 -9.79 20.82 12.32
C ALA A 156 -8.91 20.50 11.11
N LEU A 157 -9.27 19.48 10.33
CA LEU A 157 -8.53 19.08 9.11
C LEU A 157 -8.68 20.10 7.98
N ALA A 158 -9.83 20.77 7.87
CA ALA A 158 -10.06 21.78 6.85
C ALA A 158 -9.07 22.95 6.96
N GLU A 159 -8.65 23.34 8.17
CA GLU A 159 -7.61 24.35 8.41
C GLU A 159 -6.25 23.95 7.83
N LYS A 160 -6.01 22.64 7.65
CA LYS A 160 -4.81 22.06 7.05
C LYS A 160 -5.01 21.62 5.60
N ARG A 161 -6.12 22.04 4.96
CA ARG A 161 -6.52 21.64 3.59
C ARG A 161 -6.63 20.11 3.42
N CYS A 162 -6.99 19.43 4.51
CA CYS A 162 -7.22 18.00 4.54
C CYS A 162 -8.71 17.71 4.65
N ILE A 163 -9.16 16.67 3.97
CA ILE A 163 -10.55 16.23 3.88
C ILE A 163 -10.56 14.76 4.30
N PRO A 164 -11.21 14.42 5.43
CA PRO A 164 -11.20 13.06 5.92
C PRO A 164 -12.12 12.14 5.11
N VAL A 165 -11.63 10.92 4.88
CA VAL A 165 -12.45 9.75 4.58
C VAL A 165 -12.58 8.95 5.88
N PHE A 166 -13.79 8.78 6.37
CA PHE A 166 -14.07 7.98 7.55
C PHE A 166 -14.27 6.53 7.16
N LEU A 167 -13.46 5.64 7.73
CA LEU A 167 -13.56 4.20 7.53
C LEU A 167 -13.91 3.56 8.87
N ASP A 168 -14.93 2.69 8.87
CA ASP A 168 -15.26 1.90 10.05
C ASP A 168 -14.22 0.78 10.28
N GLU A 169 -14.25 0.18 11.47
CA GLU A 169 -13.26 -0.83 11.88
C GLU A 169 -13.28 -2.09 11.00
N ASP A 170 -14.45 -2.53 10.53
CA ASP A 170 -14.55 -3.72 9.69
C ASP A 170 -13.95 -3.45 8.31
N ILE A 171 -14.20 -2.28 7.74
CA ILE A 171 -13.55 -1.83 6.49
C ILE A 171 -12.04 -1.73 6.71
N VAL A 172 -11.56 -1.08 7.77
CA VAL A 172 -10.11 -1.01 8.04
C VAL A 172 -9.51 -2.41 8.15
N HIS A 173 -10.18 -3.33 8.84
CA HIS A 173 -9.70 -4.70 8.99
C HIS A 173 -9.67 -5.47 7.66
N GLN A 174 -10.72 -5.39 6.84
CA GLN A 174 -10.80 -6.16 5.59
C GLN A 174 -10.05 -5.52 4.42
N TYR A 175 -10.13 -4.19 4.27
CA TYR A 175 -9.47 -3.45 3.20
C TYR A 175 -8.00 -3.17 3.53
N TYR A 176 -7.71 -2.46 4.62
CA TYR A 176 -6.35 -1.97 4.88
C TYR A 176 -5.45 -3.10 5.40
N ASN A 177 -5.86 -3.79 6.46
CA ASN A 177 -5.06 -4.90 6.99
C ASN A 177 -5.15 -6.14 6.10
N GLY A 178 -6.35 -6.52 5.68
CA GLY A 178 -6.58 -7.70 4.85
C GLY A 178 -6.03 -7.56 3.44
N TYR A 179 -6.69 -6.77 2.60
CA TYR A 179 -6.36 -6.74 1.18
C TYR A 179 -5.08 -5.95 0.85
N CYS A 180 -4.92 -4.75 1.39
CA CYS A 180 -3.76 -3.92 1.10
C CYS A 180 -2.49 -4.52 1.69
N ASN A 181 -2.46 -4.80 2.99
CA ASN A 181 -1.22 -5.21 3.67
C ASN A 181 -0.93 -6.72 3.63
N ASN A 182 -1.94 -7.60 3.58
CA ASN A 182 -1.69 -9.05 3.52
C ASN A 182 -1.70 -9.61 2.08
N ILE A 183 -2.21 -8.90 1.09
CA ILE A 183 -2.29 -9.38 -0.31
C ILE A 183 -1.46 -8.51 -1.25
N LEU A 184 -1.81 -7.23 -1.42
CA LEU A 184 -1.18 -6.39 -2.43
C LEU A 184 0.28 -6.08 -2.09
N TRP A 185 0.55 -5.66 -0.85
CA TRP A 185 1.90 -5.28 -0.44
C TRP A 185 2.90 -6.44 -0.59
N PRO A 186 2.65 -7.67 -0.08
CA PRO A 186 3.55 -8.79 -0.30
C PRO A 186 3.75 -9.10 -1.79
N LEU A 187 2.66 -9.14 -2.56
CA LEU A 187 2.71 -9.44 -4.00
C LEU A 187 3.59 -8.44 -4.76
N PHE A 188 3.43 -7.15 -4.49
CA PHE A 188 4.16 -6.08 -5.16
C PHE A 188 5.66 -6.09 -4.80
N HIS A 189 6.00 -6.69 -3.66
CA HIS A 189 7.38 -6.89 -3.20
C HIS A 189 7.89 -8.30 -3.48
N TYR A 190 7.28 -9.02 -4.44
CA TYR A 190 7.71 -10.37 -4.87
C TYR A 190 7.68 -11.42 -3.74
N LEU A 191 6.87 -11.19 -2.72
CA LEU A 191 6.58 -12.17 -1.69
C LEU A 191 5.35 -13.00 -2.11
N GLY A 192 5.35 -14.27 -1.73
CA GLY A 192 4.23 -15.17 -2.02
C GLY A 192 2.94 -14.70 -1.35
N LEU A 193 1.81 -14.99 -2.00
CA LEU A 193 0.50 -14.78 -1.39
C LEU A 193 0.35 -15.68 -0.15
N PRO A 194 -0.39 -15.24 0.88
CA PRO A 194 -0.75 -16.09 2.01
C PRO A 194 -1.41 -17.38 1.49
N GLN A 195 -1.07 -18.53 2.09
CA GLN A 195 -1.84 -19.73 1.81
C GLN A 195 -3.24 -19.54 2.41
N GLU A 196 -4.28 -19.75 1.61
CA GLU A 196 -5.64 -19.90 2.15
C GLU A 196 -5.69 -21.23 2.91
N ASP A 197 -5.39 -21.19 4.20
CA ASP A 197 -5.70 -22.29 5.10
C ASP A 197 -7.22 -22.42 5.15
N ARG A 198 -7.78 -23.36 4.37
CA ARG A 198 -9.24 -23.64 4.33
C ARG A 198 -9.85 -23.95 5.71
N LEU A 199 -9.03 -24.17 6.73
CA LEU A 199 -9.40 -24.55 8.09
C LEU A 199 -9.15 -23.45 9.13
N ALA A 200 -8.45 -22.37 8.78
CA ALA A 200 -8.09 -21.30 9.71
C ALA A 200 -8.34 -19.94 9.07
N THR A 201 -9.22 -19.16 9.71
CA THR A 201 -9.57 -17.76 9.45
C THR A 201 -10.75 -17.52 8.50
N THR A 202 -11.66 -16.68 9.00
CA THR A 202 -13.07 -16.52 8.65
C THR A 202 -13.34 -15.58 7.48
N ARG A 203 -12.36 -15.29 6.61
CA ARG A 203 -12.53 -14.29 5.53
C ARG A 203 -11.79 -14.72 4.25
N SER A 204 -12.52 -14.81 3.15
CA SER A 204 -11.97 -15.22 1.85
C SER A 204 -11.32 -14.05 1.11
N PHE A 205 -10.43 -14.35 0.16
CA PHE A 205 -9.89 -13.36 -0.78
C PHE A 205 -10.99 -12.47 -1.40
N GLN A 206 -12.16 -13.08 -1.68
CA GLN A 206 -13.31 -12.39 -2.27
C GLN A 206 -13.91 -11.34 -1.32
N SER A 207 -14.05 -11.63 -0.03
CA SER A 207 -14.63 -10.66 0.92
C SER A 207 -13.69 -9.48 1.14
N GLN A 208 -12.38 -9.73 1.23
CA GLN A 208 -11.36 -8.70 1.33
C GLN A 208 -11.32 -7.82 0.07
N PHE A 209 -11.42 -8.42 -1.12
CA PHE A 209 -11.50 -7.65 -2.36
C PHE A 209 -12.80 -6.84 -2.48
N ALA A 210 -13.93 -7.37 -1.99
CA ALA A 210 -15.18 -6.61 -1.93
C ALA A 210 -15.07 -5.41 -0.98
N ALA A 211 -14.46 -5.58 0.19
CA ALA A 211 -14.16 -4.47 1.10
C ALA A 211 -13.19 -3.46 0.47
N TYR A 212 -12.20 -3.91 -0.31
CA TYR A 212 -11.30 -3.03 -1.05
C TYR A 212 -12.03 -2.15 -2.07
N LYS A 213 -12.96 -2.73 -2.84
CA LYS A 213 -13.81 -1.97 -3.76
C LYS A 213 -14.71 -0.99 -3.01
N LYS A 214 -15.32 -1.42 -1.90
CA LYS A 214 -16.17 -0.57 -1.06
C LYS A 214 -15.39 0.62 -0.49
N ALA A 215 -14.18 0.39 0.04
CA ALA A 215 -13.32 1.46 0.51
C ALA A 215 -12.99 2.45 -0.63
N ASN A 216 -12.57 1.97 -1.79
CA ASN A 216 -12.29 2.84 -2.95
C ASN A 216 -13.52 3.66 -3.38
N GLN A 217 -14.73 3.09 -3.30
CA GLN A 217 -15.96 3.84 -3.53
C GLN A 217 -16.18 4.94 -2.48
N MET A 218 -15.94 4.67 -1.20
CA MET A 218 -16.04 5.69 -0.14
C MET A 218 -15.06 6.85 -0.36
N PHE A 219 -13.84 6.57 -0.85
CA PHE A 219 -12.91 7.61 -1.27
C PHE A 219 -13.45 8.39 -2.48
N ALA A 220 -13.99 7.71 -3.49
CA ALA A 220 -14.59 8.35 -4.66
C ALA A 220 -15.76 9.27 -4.29
N ASP A 221 -16.62 8.85 -3.37
CA ASP A 221 -17.77 9.64 -2.90
C ASP A 221 -17.31 10.96 -2.27
N VAL A 222 -16.24 10.92 -1.46
CA VAL A 222 -15.64 12.12 -0.87
C VAL A 222 -14.99 13.00 -1.95
N VAL A 223 -14.26 12.42 -2.91
CA VAL A 223 -13.70 13.18 -4.04
C VAL A 223 -14.81 13.88 -4.82
N ASN A 224 -15.87 13.16 -5.20
CA ASN A 224 -16.97 13.68 -5.99
C ASN A 224 -17.71 14.85 -5.30
N LYS A 225 -17.79 14.81 -3.96
CA LYS A 225 -18.38 15.91 -3.16
C LYS A 225 -17.55 17.20 -3.20
N HIS A 226 -16.23 17.08 -3.36
CA HIS A 226 -15.29 18.21 -3.31
C HIS A 226 -14.73 18.62 -4.68
N TYR A 227 -14.99 17.81 -5.70
CA TYR A 227 -14.57 18.04 -7.07
C TYR A 227 -15.29 19.24 -7.68
N GLU A 228 -14.51 20.12 -8.31
CA GLU A 228 -14.99 21.16 -9.21
C GLU A 228 -14.55 20.87 -10.64
N GLU A 229 -15.30 21.37 -11.63
CA GLU A 229 -14.93 21.20 -13.04
C GLU A 229 -13.49 21.69 -13.28
N ASP A 230 -12.75 20.96 -14.12
CA ASP A 230 -11.32 21.17 -14.38
C ASP A 230 -10.34 20.84 -13.23
N ASP A 231 -10.80 20.40 -12.05
CA ASP A 231 -9.91 19.86 -11.01
C ASP A 231 -9.13 18.65 -11.56
N VAL A 232 -7.85 18.54 -11.15
CA VAL A 232 -7.04 17.34 -11.36
C VAL A 232 -7.13 16.47 -10.13
N VAL A 233 -7.55 15.22 -10.30
CA VAL A 233 -7.57 14.22 -9.22
C VAL A 233 -6.36 13.32 -9.37
N TRP A 234 -5.54 13.25 -8.33
CA TRP A 234 -4.31 12.48 -8.36
C TRP A 234 -4.29 11.45 -7.24
N CYS A 235 -4.49 10.21 -7.66
CA CYS A 235 -4.65 9.05 -6.79
C CYS A 235 -3.28 8.43 -6.50
N HIS A 236 -3.04 8.07 -5.25
CA HIS A 236 -1.77 7.52 -4.83
C HIS A 236 -1.89 6.10 -4.30
N ASP A 237 -0.96 5.29 -4.79
CA ASP A 237 -0.54 4.00 -4.25
C ASP A 237 -1.50 2.82 -4.47
N TYR A 238 -1.00 1.62 -4.13
CA TYR A 238 -1.70 0.35 -4.29
C TYR A 238 -3.03 0.25 -3.51
N HIS A 239 -3.21 1.09 -2.50
CA HIS A 239 -4.44 1.23 -1.75
C HIS A 239 -5.64 1.67 -2.60
N LEU A 240 -5.37 2.48 -3.63
CA LEU A 240 -6.38 3.19 -4.42
C LEU A 240 -6.34 2.83 -5.91
N MET A 241 -6.03 1.57 -6.25
CA MET A 241 -6.00 1.11 -7.65
C MET A 241 -7.40 1.05 -8.28
N PHE A 242 -8.46 0.95 -7.47
CA PHE A 242 -9.84 0.90 -7.97
C PHE A 242 -10.44 2.30 -8.17
N LEU A 243 -9.90 3.30 -7.48
CA LEU A 243 -10.41 4.66 -7.45
C LEU A 243 -10.52 5.32 -8.84
N PRO A 244 -9.55 5.20 -9.78
CA PRO A 244 -9.68 5.86 -11.07
C PRO A 244 -10.93 5.43 -11.84
N LYS A 245 -11.30 4.14 -11.73
CA LYS A 245 -12.53 3.62 -12.32
C LYS A 245 -13.77 4.23 -11.66
N CYS A 246 -13.86 4.23 -10.33
CA CYS A 246 -14.98 4.83 -9.61
C CYS A 246 -15.20 6.31 -10.00
N LEU A 247 -14.11 7.07 -10.15
CA LEU A 247 -14.17 8.48 -10.53
C LEU A 247 -14.65 8.66 -11.98
N LYS A 248 -14.11 7.88 -12.93
CA LYS A 248 -14.50 7.96 -14.34
C LYS A 248 -15.92 7.44 -14.62
N GLU A 249 -16.43 6.54 -13.77
CA GLU A 249 -17.84 6.12 -13.79
C GLU A 249 -18.77 7.26 -13.37
N TYR A 250 -18.36 8.10 -12.42
CA TYR A 250 -19.10 9.30 -12.01
C TYR A 250 -19.01 10.40 -13.07
N ASN A 251 -17.80 10.74 -13.52
CA ASN A 251 -17.58 11.73 -14.57
C ASN A 251 -16.38 11.34 -15.45
N ARG A 252 -16.68 10.91 -16.68
CA ARG A 252 -15.66 10.46 -17.66
C ARG A 252 -14.64 11.54 -18.03
N ASN A 253 -15.01 12.81 -17.88
CA ASN A 253 -14.18 13.96 -18.24
C ASN A 253 -13.23 14.41 -17.11
N MET A 254 -13.32 13.83 -15.91
CA MET A 254 -12.38 14.14 -14.81
C MET A 254 -10.94 13.85 -15.26
N LYS A 255 -10.01 14.77 -15.00
CA LYS A 255 -8.58 14.54 -15.23
C LYS A 255 -8.06 13.69 -14.07
N VAL A 256 -7.75 12.42 -14.33
CA VAL A 256 -7.34 11.47 -13.29
C VAL A 256 -5.92 10.98 -13.54
N GLY A 257 -5.02 11.25 -12.61
CA GLY A 257 -3.71 10.60 -12.53
C GLY A 257 -3.70 9.51 -11.45
N TRP A 258 -2.92 8.46 -11.64
CA TRP A 258 -2.62 7.48 -10.60
C TRP A 258 -1.11 7.23 -10.52
N PHE A 259 -0.53 7.21 -9.32
CA PHE A 259 0.91 7.01 -9.13
C PHE A 259 1.19 5.91 -8.09
N LEU A 260 2.04 4.95 -8.43
CA LEU A 260 2.46 3.88 -7.51
C LEU A 260 3.78 4.20 -6.81
N HIS A 261 3.79 4.11 -5.48
CA HIS A 261 5.00 4.35 -4.68
C HIS A 261 5.79 3.08 -4.39
N THR A 262 5.15 1.91 -4.45
CA THR A 262 5.84 0.62 -4.36
C THR A 262 6.40 0.18 -5.72
N PRO A 263 7.22 -0.88 -5.76
CA PRO A 263 7.49 -1.57 -7.01
C PRO A 263 6.18 -2.07 -7.65
N PHE A 264 6.17 -2.15 -8.99
CA PHE A 264 5.17 -2.91 -9.71
C PHE A 264 5.75 -4.29 -10.08
N PRO A 265 5.08 -5.40 -9.73
CA PRO A 265 5.62 -6.73 -9.93
C PRO A 265 5.61 -7.13 -11.42
N SER A 266 6.46 -8.08 -11.80
CA SER A 266 6.43 -8.64 -13.15
C SER A 266 5.08 -9.30 -13.46
N SER A 267 4.74 -9.43 -14.74
CA SER A 267 3.47 -10.04 -15.17
C SER A 267 3.28 -11.48 -14.67
N GLU A 268 4.38 -12.23 -14.47
CA GLU A 268 4.33 -13.60 -13.96
C GLU A 268 3.98 -13.67 -12.47
N ILE A 269 4.28 -12.61 -11.72
CA ILE A 269 3.86 -12.47 -10.33
C ILE A 269 2.44 -11.92 -10.27
N HIS A 270 2.13 -10.84 -11.00
CA HIS A 270 0.80 -10.21 -10.99
C HIS A 270 -0.31 -11.18 -11.41
N ARG A 271 -0.05 -12.10 -12.34
CA ARG A 271 -1.04 -13.10 -12.79
C ARG A 271 -1.50 -14.07 -11.69
N THR A 272 -0.75 -14.19 -10.58
CA THR A 272 -1.14 -15.03 -9.44
C THR A 272 -2.32 -14.45 -8.66
N LEU A 273 -2.55 -13.14 -8.76
CA LEU A 273 -3.64 -12.45 -8.09
C LEU A 273 -5.00 -12.81 -8.73
N PRO A 274 -6.00 -13.30 -7.97
CA PRO A 274 -7.32 -13.60 -8.53
C PRO A 274 -8.02 -12.39 -9.18
N SER A 275 -7.91 -11.21 -8.55
CA SER A 275 -8.49 -9.93 -9.00
C SER A 275 -7.63 -9.14 -9.99
N ARG A 276 -6.55 -9.75 -10.52
CA ARG A 276 -5.57 -9.14 -11.43
C ARG A 276 -6.18 -8.29 -12.53
N SER A 277 -7.20 -8.80 -13.21
CA SER A 277 -7.78 -8.14 -14.40
C SER A 277 -8.62 -6.94 -14.01
N GLU A 278 -9.39 -7.04 -12.92
CA GLU A 278 -10.20 -5.93 -12.41
C GLU A 278 -9.33 -4.77 -11.95
N LEU A 279 -8.21 -5.05 -11.25
CA LEU A 279 -7.30 -4.00 -10.80
C LEU A 279 -6.60 -3.29 -11.96
N LEU A 280 -6.06 -4.05 -12.93
CA LEU A 280 -5.40 -3.45 -14.10
C LEU A 280 -6.37 -2.56 -14.88
N ARG A 281 -7.58 -3.06 -15.16
CA ARG A 281 -8.62 -2.25 -15.84
C ARG A 281 -9.01 -1.02 -15.05
N SER A 282 -9.00 -1.11 -13.72
CA SER A 282 -9.39 0.02 -12.89
C SER A 282 -8.33 1.12 -12.87
N VAL A 283 -7.05 0.76 -12.85
CA VAL A 283 -5.94 1.72 -13.00
C VAL A 283 -5.93 2.33 -14.40
N LEU A 284 -6.17 1.53 -15.45
CA LEU A 284 -6.27 1.99 -16.84
C LEU A 284 -7.46 2.92 -17.11
N ALA A 285 -8.36 3.14 -16.15
CA ALA A 285 -9.35 4.19 -16.26
C ALA A 285 -8.74 5.59 -16.10
N ALA A 286 -7.57 5.72 -15.46
CA ALA A 286 -6.82 6.98 -15.35
C ALA A 286 -6.38 7.50 -16.73
N ASP A 287 -6.06 8.79 -16.81
CA ASP A 287 -5.49 9.42 -18.01
C ASP A 287 -3.94 9.33 -18.01
N LEU A 288 -3.35 9.23 -16.82
CA LEU A 288 -1.91 9.05 -16.62
C LEU A 288 -1.66 8.05 -15.48
N VAL A 289 -0.77 7.10 -15.73
CA VAL A 289 -0.27 6.12 -14.75
C VAL A 289 1.23 6.36 -14.56
N GLY A 290 1.64 6.66 -13.32
CA GLY A 290 3.01 7.01 -12.98
C GLY A 290 3.69 5.97 -12.09
N PHE A 291 5.00 5.80 -12.28
CA PHE A 291 5.86 4.94 -11.49
C PHE A 291 7.19 5.62 -11.16
N HIS A 292 7.90 5.11 -10.15
CA HIS A 292 9.24 5.61 -9.84
C HIS A 292 10.24 5.35 -10.97
N THR A 293 10.32 4.10 -11.45
CA THR A 293 11.32 3.66 -12.43
C THR A 293 10.69 3.19 -13.74
N TYR A 294 11.45 3.28 -14.83
CA TYR A 294 11.04 2.74 -16.12
C TYR A 294 10.76 1.24 -16.09
N ASP A 295 11.50 0.47 -15.27
CA ASP A 295 11.26 -0.97 -15.12
C ASP A 295 9.87 -1.29 -14.55
N TYR A 296 9.40 -0.52 -13.57
CA TYR A 296 8.06 -0.70 -13.01
C TYR A 296 6.97 -0.36 -14.03
N ALA A 297 7.17 0.73 -14.79
CA ALA A 297 6.29 1.09 -15.91
C ALA A 297 6.23 -0.03 -16.97
N ARG A 298 7.38 -0.57 -17.38
CA ARG A 298 7.46 -1.69 -18.33
C ARG A 298 6.78 -2.95 -17.81
N HIS A 299 6.90 -3.25 -16.52
CA HIS A 299 6.20 -4.38 -15.90
C HIS A 299 4.68 -4.18 -15.91
N PHE A 300 4.19 -2.97 -15.64
CA PHE A 300 2.77 -2.64 -15.74
C PHE A 300 2.23 -2.80 -17.16
N VAL A 301 2.91 -2.23 -18.16
CA VAL A 301 2.54 -2.38 -19.58
C VAL A 301 2.52 -3.86 -19.97
N SER A 302 3.57 -4.61 -19.61
CA SER A 302 3.64 -6.06 -19.86
C SER A 302 2.51 -6.84 -19.18
N ALA A 303 2.10 -6.46 -17.96
CA ALA A 303 0.97 -7.07 -17.29
C ALA A 303 -0.35 -6.79 -18.01
N CYS A 304 -0.57 -5.54 -18.46
CA CYS A 304 -1.74 -5.17 -19.26
C CYS A 304 -1.82 -5.98 -20.56
N THR A 305 -0.72 -6.08 -21.31
CA THR A 305 -0.68 -6.86 -22.55
C THR A 305 -0.92 -8.36 -22.31
N ARG A 306 -0.23 -8.96 -21.34
CA ARG A 306 -0.31 -10.42 -21.13
C ARG A 306 -1.60 -10.89 -20.46
N ILE A 307 -2.19 -10.07 -19.59
CA ILE A 307 -3.35 -10.46 -18.78
C ILE A 307 -4.67 -9.96 -19.39
N LEU A 308 -4.67 -8.75 -19.96
CA LEU A 308 -5.86 -8.16 -20.56
C LEU A 308 -5.91 -8.32 -22.09
N GLY A 309 -4.79 -8.63 -22.73
CA GLY A 309 -4.70 -8.71 -24.20
C GLY A 309 -4.68 -7.34 -24.88
N LEU A 310 -4.32 -6.28 -24.16
CA LEU A 310 -4.28 -4.90 -24.66
C LEU A 310 -2.95 -4.58 -25.35
N GLU A 311 -2.97 -3.60 -26.25
CA GLU A 311 -1.77 -3.14 -26.93
C GLU A 311 -0.96 -2.20 -26.01
N GLY A 312 0.33 -2.51 -25.85
CA GLY A 312 1.26 -1.70 -25.07
C GLY A 312 2.26 -1.02 -26.00
N THR A 313 2.42 0.29 -25.85
CA THR A 313 3.38 1.12 -26.59
C THR A 313 4.39 1.74 -25.60
N PRO A 314 5.49 2.35 -26.08
CA PRO A 314 6.38 3.11 -25.22
C PRO A 314 5.70 4.29 -24.50
N GLU A 315 4.58 4.79 -25.04
CA GLU A 315 3.82 5.91 -24.47
C GLU A 315 2.77 5.46 -23.44
N GLY A 316 2.34 4.20 -23.49
CA GLY A 316 1.34 3.67 -22.56
C GLY A 316 0.60 2.42 -23.02
N VAL A 317 -0.67 2.32 -22.66
CA VAL A 317 -1.54 1.17 -22.98
C VAL A 317 -2.79 1.66 -23.69
N GLU A 318 -3.13 1.05 -24.82
CA GLU A 318 -4.32 1.37 -25.60
C GLU A 318 -5.46 0.37 -25.34
N ASP A 319 -6.64 0.89 -25.05
CA ASP A 319 -7.89 0.13 -24.90
C ASP A 319 -8.99 0.79 -25.73
N GLN A 320 -9.43 0.13 -26.80
CA GLN A 320 -10.52 0.58 -27.67
C GLN A 320 -10.38 2.03 -28.18
N GLY A 321 -9.17 2.41 -28.62
CA GLY A 321 -8.88 3.75 -29.14
C GLY A 321 -8.64 4.81 -28.05
N ARG A 322 -8.66 4.43 -26.76
CA ARG A 322 -8.24 5.29 -25.65
C ARG A 322 -6.83 4.91 -25.21
N LEU A 323 -5.90 5.84 -25.35
CA LEU A 323 -4.54 5.70 -24.82
C LEU A 323 -4.48 6.16 -23.36
N THR A 324 -4.09 5.26 -22.47
CA THR A 324 -3.69 5.60 -21.10
C THR A 324 -2.18 5.79 -21.08
N ARG A 325 -1.71 7.02 -20.82
CA ARG A 325 -0.28 7.32 -20.79
C ARG A 325 0.40 6.69 -19.58
N VAL A 326 1.60 6.15 -19.78
CA VAL A 326 2.42 5.58 -18.71
C VAL A 326 3.74 6.33 -18.63
N ALA A 327 4.10 6.81 -17.44
CA ALA A 327 5.30 7.59 -17.21
C ALA A 327 6.13 7.05 -16.03
N ALA A 328 7.43 7.28 -16.08
CA ALA A 328 8.35 7.01 -14.99
C ALA A 328 9.15 8.26 -14.61
N THR A 329 9.50 8.39 -13.33
CA THR A 329 10.18 9.59 -12.82
C THR A 329 11.71 9.52 -12.94
N SER A 330 12.27 8.31 -13.07
CA SER A 330 13.67 8.07 -13.36
C SER A 330 13.81 7.21 -14.61
N SER A 331 14.64 7.66 -15.55
CA SER A 331 15.03 6.98 -16.78
C SER A 331 16.03 5.86 -16.56
#